data_AF-A0A0C2GPU2-F1
#
_entry.id   AF-A0A0C2GPU2-F1
#
_cell.length_a   1.000
_cell.length_b   1.000
_cell.length_c   1.000
_cell.angle_alpha   90.00
_cell.angle_beta   90.00
_cell.angle_gamma   90.00
#
_symmetry.space_group_name_H-M   'P 1'
#
loop_
_entity.id
_entity.type
_entity.pdbx_description
1 polymer ?
#
loop_
_entity_poly.entity_id
_entity_poly.type
_entity_poly.pdbx_seq_one_letter_code
_entity_poly.pdbx_strand_id
1 'polypeptide(L)'
;LQAVCTHLNLTRGRLEVLPYVRWIQPALRSKFVHKKYKLHYETRTHITKFEVRNLTGSTASTFLEYIQRNIPEGVGMRVGYVEMQPLPPTIKPGQ
;
A
#
# COMPACT_ATOMS: atom_id res chain seq x y z
N LEU A 1 -12.23 -4.85 0.46
CA LEU A 1 -12.00 -3.92 -0.67
C LEU A 1 -13.01 -4.12 -1.81
N GLN A 2 -13.08 -5.32 -2.40
CA GLN A 2 -13.96 -5.57 -3.55
C GLN A 2 -15.45 -5.30 -3.30
N ALA A 3 -15.97 -5.71 -2.14
CA ALA A 3 -17.37 -5.46 -1.76
C ALA A 3 -17.71 -3.97 -1.68
N VAL A 4 -16.79 -3.15 -1.17
CA VAL A 4 -16.99 -1.70 -1.05
C VAL A 4 -17.08 -1.07 -2.44
N CYS A 5 -16.21 -1.49 -3.37
CA CYS A 5 -16.24 -1.02 -4.75
C CYS A 5 -17.55 -1.40 -5.46
N THR A 6 -18.12 -2.58 -5.19
CA THR A 6 -19.42 -2.96 -5.76
C THR A 6 -20.57 -2.13 -5.20
N HIS A 7 -20.53 -1.78 -3.92
CA HIS A 7 -21.58 -0.93 -3.31
C HIS A 7 -21.49 0.53 -3.74
N LEU A 8 -20.28 1.05 -3.94
CA LEU A 8 -20.06 2.43 -4.40
C LEU A 8 -20.02 2.57 -5.93
N ASN A 9 -20.33 1.50 -6.68
CA ASN A 9 -20.29 1.46 -8.15
C ASN A 9 -18.96 1.96 -8.74
N LEU A 10 -17.84 1.60 -8.11
CA LEU A 10 -16.50 2.04 -8.51
C LEU A 10 -15.88 1.12 -9.55
N THR A 11 -15.15 1.71 -10.50
CA THR A 11 -14.38 0.94 -11.49
C THR A 11 -13.14 0.35 -10.82
N ARG A 12 -13.18 -0.95 -10.56
CA ARG A 12 -12.03 -1.70 -10.01
C ARG A 12 -10.88 -1.73 -11.01
N GLY A 13 -9.69 -1.39 -10.53
CA GLY A 13 -8.44 -1.60 -11.25
C GLY A 13 -7.86 -2.98 -10.96
N ARG A 14 -6.53 -3.09 -11.06
CA ARG A 14 -5.81 -4.34 -10.85
C ARG A 14 -5.62 -4.62 -9.35
N LEU A 15 -5.75 -5.89 -8.97
CA LEU A 15 -5.31 -6.42 -7.70
C LEU A 15 -4.05 -7.26 -7.95
N GLU A 16 -2.92 -6.83 -7.41
CA GLU A 16 -1.64 -7.52 -7.57
C GLU A 16 -1.05 -7.86 -6.21
N VAL A 17 -0.60 -9.11 -6.05
CA VAL A 17 0.21 -9.51 -4.90
C VAL A 17 1.67 -9.28 -5.30
N LEU A 18 2.32 -8.33 -4.65
CA LEU A 18 3.73 -8.03 -4.90
C LEU A 18 4.61 -9.06 -4.17
N PRO A 19 5.85 -9.29 -4.64
CA PRO A 19 6.80 -10.13 -3.91
C PRO A 19 6.99 -9.56 -2.50
N TYR A 20 6.94 -10.44 -1.51
CA TYR A 20 7.14 -10.05 -0.12
C TYR A 20 8.60 -9.65 0.11
N VAL A 21 8.81 -8.70 1.02
CA VAL A 21 10.16 -8.31 1.44
C VAL A 21 10.56 -9.17 2.62
N ARG A 22 11.72 -9.80 2.52
CA ARG A 22 12.29 -10.68 3.56
C ARG A 22 13.44 -9.96 4.27
N TRP A 23 13.31 -9.75 5.57
CA TRP A 23 14.38 -9.23 6.41
C TRP A 23 14.93 -10.35 7.28
N ILE A 24 16.24 -10.56 7.25
CA ILE A 24 16.92 -11.57 8.07
C ILE A 24 17.87 -10.84 9.02
N GLN A 25 17.70 -11.07 10.32
CA GLN A 25 18.52 -10.45 11.36
C GLN A 25 19.22 -11.54 12.18
N PRO A 26 20.54 -11.72 12.02
CA PRO A 26 21.30 -12.64 12.85
C PRO A 26 21.62 -12.03 14.21
N ALA A 27 21.22 -12.69 15.28
CA ALA A 27 21.56 -12.33 16.66
C ALA A 27 22.50 -13.38 17.28
N LEU A 28 23.31 -12.97 18.26
CA LEU A 28 24.05 -13.94 19.08
C LEU A 28 23.07 -14.68 19.98
N ARG A 29 23.22 -16.01 20.09
CA ARG A 29 22.40 -16.80 21.01
C ARG A 29 22.75 -16.54 22.48
N SER A 30 24.02 -16.21 22.74
CA SER A 30 24.54 -15.90 24.08
C SER A 30 24.77 -14.40 24.23
N LYS A 31 24.61 -13.88 25.45
CA LYS A 31 24.90 -12.49 25.80
C LYS A 31 26.38 -12.12 25.63
N PHE A 32 27.30 -13.06 25.82
CA PHE A 32 28.75 -12.82 25.76
C PHE A 32 29.54 -14.00 25.15
N VAL A 33 30.72 -13.69 24.58
CA VAL A 33 31.81 -14.57 24.06
C VAL A 33 31.48 -15.57 22.94
N HIS A 34 30.29 -16.16 22.92
CA HIS A 34 29.96 -17.29 22.04
C HIS A 34 29.58 -16.89 20.60
N LYS A 35 30.50 -16.26 19.84
CA LYS A 35 30.26 -15.74 18.48
C LYS A 35 29.85 -16.79 17.44
N LYS A 36 30.28 -18.03 17.61
CA LYS A 36 29.98 -19.16 16.69
C LYS A 36 28.48 -19.50 16.66
N TYR A 37 27.77 -19.27 17.77
CA TYR A 37 26.36 -19.65 17.92
C TYR A 37 25.46 -18.44 17.68
N LYS A 38 24.85 -18.41 16.49
CA LYS A 38 23.92 -17.36 16.06
C LYS A 38 22.52 -17.91 15.88
N LEU A 39 21.53 -17.05 16.08
CA LEU A 39 20.14 -17.29 15.75
C LEU A 39 19.75 -16.36 14.59
N HIS A 40 18.97 -16.84 13.63
CA HIS A 40 18.48 -16.04 12.51
C HIS A 40 17.00 -15.76 12.72
N TYR A 41 16.65 -14.50 12.98
CA TYR A 41 15.27 -14.03 12.97
C TYR A 41 14.87 -13.62 11.56
N GLU A 42 13.59 -13.80 11.24
CA GLU A 42 13.03 -13.43 9.95
C GLU A 42 11.74 -12.63 10.13
N THR A 43 11.67 -11.51 9.42
CA THR A 43 10.45 -10.70 9.29
C THR A 43 10.04 -10.66 7.83
N ARG A 44 8.80 -11.05 7.52
CA ARG A 44 8.23 -11.03 6.17
C ARG A 44 7.19 -9.93 6.04
N THR A 45 7.37 -9.04 5.08
CA THR A 45 6.40 -7.99 4.74
C THR A 45 5.67 -8.39 3.47
N HIS A 46 4.43 -8.88 3.60
CA HIS A 46 3.56 -9.18 2.47
C HIS A 46 2.89 -7.91 1.97
N ILE A 47 2.91 -7.68 0.65
CA ILE A 47 2.41 -6.43 0.05
C ILE A 47 1.36 -6.76 -1.01
N THR A 48 0.17 -6.19 -0.86
CA THR A 48 -0.90 -6.26 -1.86
C THR A 48 -1.16 -4.86 -2.41
N LYS A 49 -1.14 -4.73 -3.73
CA LYS A 49 -1.47 -3.49 -4.44
C LYS A 49 -2.89 -3.59 -4.97
N PHE A 50 -3.69 -2.57 -4.69
CA PHE A 50 -5.05 -2.46 -5.18
C PHE A 50 -5.24 -1.10 -5.86
N GLU A 51 -5.64 -1.13 -7.13
CA GLU A 51 -5.91 0.08 -7.90
C GLU A 51 -7.41 0.32 -8.05
N VAL A 52 -7.82 1.58 -7.96
CA VAL A 52 -9.19 2.04 -8.28
C VAL A 52 -9.08 3.13 -9.33
N ARG A 53 -9.92 3.06 -10.36
CA ARG A 53 -9.89 3.98 -11.49
C ARG A 53 -11.12 4.88 -11.50
N ASN A 54 -11.02 6.02 -12.17
CA ASN A 54 -12.12 6.95 -12.43
C ASN A 54 -12.83 7.40 -11.15
N LEU A 55 -12.06 7.96 -10.22
CA LEU A 55 -12.57 8.50 -8.96
C LEU A 55 -12.66 10.02 -9.01
N THR A 56 -13.70 10.56 -8.39
CA THR A 56 -13.76 11.98 -8.02
C THR A 56 -13.19 12.16 -6.60
N GLY A 57 -12.81 13.39 -6.24
CA GLY A 57 -12.23 13.68 -4.93
C GLY A 57 -13.14 13.31 -3.76
N SER A 58 -14.45 13.58 -3.87
CA SER A 58 -15.41 13.24 -2.81
C SER A 58 -15.56 11.73 -2.64
N THR A 59 -15.70 10.98 -3.75
CA THR A 59 -15.82 9.53 -3.69
C THR A 59 -14.55 8.85 -3.17
N ALA A 60 -13.37 9.39 -3.50
CA ALA A 60 -12.11 8.91 -2.94
C ALA A 60 -12.03 9.11 -1.42
N SER A 61 -12.49 10.26 -0.90
CA SER A 61 -12.56 10.51 0.55
C SER A 61 -13.46 9.50 1.24
N THR A 62 -14.71 9.35 0.77
CA THR A 62 -15.68 8.41 1.37
C THR A 62 -15.17 6.97 1.34
N PHE A 63 -14.52 6.57 0.24
CA PHE A 63 -13.93 5.24 0.12
C PHE A 63 -12.81 5.01 1.14
N LEU A 64 -11.89 5.97 1.28
CA LEU A 64 -10.78 5.87 2.21
C LEU A 64 -11.22 5.94 3.66
N GLU A 65 -12.22 6.76 3.99
CA GLU A 65 -12.80 6.80 5.33
C GLU A 65 -13.30 5.43 5.77
N TYR A 66 -14.04 4.73 4.89
CA TYR A 66 -14.50 3.38 5.19
C TYR A 66 -13.33 2.40 5.35
N ILE A 67 -12.35 2.43 4.44
CA ILE A 67 -11.23 1.47 4.48
C ILE A 67 -10.38 1.70 5.73
N GLN A 68 -9.99 2.94 6.01
CA GLN A 68 -9.11 3.28 7.12
C GLN A 68 -9.71 2.89 8.47
N ARG A 69 -11.03 3.01 8.63
CA ARG A 69 -11.75 2.58 9.83
C ARG A 69 -11.75 1.07 10.02
N ASN A 70 -11.58 0.29 8.95
CA ASN A 70 -11.70 -1.17 8.95
C ASN A 70 -10.37 -1.87 8.63
N ILE A 71 -9.22 -1.20 8.81
CA ILE A 71 -7.92 -1.85 8.65
C ILE A 71 -7.69 -2.83 9.80
N PRO A 72 -7.36 -4.11 9.53
CA PRO A 72 -7.07 -5.08 10.58
C PRO A 72 -5.70 -4.82 11.23
N GLU A 73 -5.53 -5.34 12.44
CA GLU A 73 -4.27 -5.22 13.19
C GLU A 73 -3.10 -5.86 12.43
N GLY A 74 -1.93 -5.23 12.52
CA GLY A 74 -0.72 -5.70 11.84
C GLY A 74 -0.68 -5.42 10.33
N VAL A 75 -1.65 -4.69 9.77
CA VAL A 75 -1.65 -4.26 8.37
C VAL A 75 -1.43 -2.75 8.27
N GLY A 76 -0.38 -2.36 7.54
CA GLY A 76 -0.14 -0.97 7.18
C GLY A 76 -0.72 -0.65 5.79
N MET A 77 -1.31 0.54 5.63
CA MET A 77 -1.80 1.01 4.34
C MET A 77 -1.03 2.24 3.86
N ARG A 78 -0.59 2.22 2.60
CA ARG A 78 -0.04 3.38 1.89
C ARG A 78 -0.98 3.76 0.75
N VAL A 79 -1.39 5.02 0.70
CA VAL A 79 -2.25 5.55 -0.37
C VAL A 79 -1.39 6.39 -1.32
N GLY A 80 -1.58 6.20 -2.63
CA GLY A 80 -1.00 7.05 -3.67
C GLY A 80 -2.11 7.62 -4.53
N TYR A 81 -2.08 8.94 -4.75
CA TYR A 81 -3.05 9.65 -5.59
C TYR A 81 -2.42 9.95 -6.96
N VAL A 82 -3.20 9.75 -8.01
CA VAL A 82 -2.87 10.19 -9.37
C VAL A 82 -3.99 11.09 -9.81
N GLU A 83 -3.74 12.40 -9.81
CA GLU A 83 -4.72 13.40 -10.18
C GLU A 83 -4.60 13.76 -11.67
N MET A 84 -5.73 13.87 -12.35
CA MET A 84 -5.79 14.45 -13.68
C MET A 84 -5.89 15.96 -13.55
N GLN A 85 -4.86 16.67 -13.97
CA GLN A 85 -4.83 18.14 -13.95
C GLN A 85 -4.74 18.68 -15.38
N PRO A 86 -5.39 19.81 -15.68
CA PRO A 86 -5.20 20.48 -16.96
C PRO A 86 -3.75 20.97 -17.10
N LEU A 87 -3.34 21.26 -18.33
CA LEU A 87 -2.04 21.91 -18.56
C LEU A 87 -1.95 23.21 -17.74
N PRO A 88 -0.75 23.52 -17.21
CA PRO A 88 -0.55 24.75 -16.46
C PRO A 88 -0.85 25.95 -17.38
N PRO A 89 -1.36 27.07 -16.82
CA PRO A 89 -1.81 28.22 -17.62
C PRO A 89 -0.69 28.86 -18.46
N THR A 90 0.56 28.60 -18.12
CA THR A 90 1.76 29.04 -18.84
C THR A 90 1.95 28.33 -20.19
N ILE A 91 1.50 27.08 -20.31
CA ILE A 91 1.68 26.28 -21.52
C ILE A 91 0.40 26.35 -22.34
N LYS A 92 0.39 27.21 -23.36
CA LYS A 92 -0.71 27.28 -24.33
C LYS A 92 -0.46 26.25 -25.44
N PRO A 93 -1.41 25.34 -25.73
CA PRO A 93 -1.30 24.45 -26.88
C PRO A 93 -1.49 25.27 -28.17
N GLY A 94 -0.38 25.60 -28.83
CA GLY A 94 -0.36 26.24 -30.16
C GLY A 94 -0.33 27.77 -30.16
N GLN A 95 0.86 28.35 -29.99
CA GLN A 95 1.25 29.55 -30.74
C GLN A 95 2.12 29.13 -31.92
#